data_AF-A0AAQ0J0M5-F1
#
_entry.id   AF-A0AAQ0J0M5-F1
#
_cell.length_a   1.000
_cell.length_b   1.000
_cell.length_c   1.000
_cell.angle_alpha   90.00
_cell.angle_beta   90.00
_cell.angle_gamma   90.00
#
_symmetry.space_group_name_H-M   'P 1'
#
loop_
_entity.id
_entity.type
_entity.pdbx_description
1 polymer ?
#
loop_
_entity_poly.entity_id
_entity_poly.type
_entity_poly.pdbx_seq_one_letter_code
_entity_poly.pdbx_strand_id
1 'polypeptide(L)'
;MFLFDVAGATGGRASIRIQALDWAQSGPVIFQCDDDALAVMLLSGCRCDSVGFFNLLAGCKPLYVEQWLAYLQESGRIGKWSFQTESPADSHYLARAGLDNEELNTLLAQVYQVAGFNRLQINRYLKNRHNPTTLATRYDQKELERYRQLNEIILTLLKLKHPQ
;
A
#
# COMPACT_ATOMS: atom_id res chain seq x y z
N MET A 1 3.98 2.25 1.00
CA MET A 1 3.51 0.86 0.83
C MET A 1 2.82 0.39 2.10
N PHE A 2 1.69 -0.30 1.94
CA PHE A 2 0.99 -1.03 3.00
C PHE A 2 1.26 -2.52 2.80
N LEU A 3 1.62 -3.23 3.86
CA LEU A 3 1.87 -4.66 3.84
C LEU A 3 0.93 -5.31 4.83
N PHE A 4 0.14 -6.26 4.35
CA PHE A 4 -0.75 -7.07 5.16
C PHE A 4 -0.22 -8.48 5.17
N ASP A 5 -0.03 -9.03 6.38
CA ASP A 5 0.36 -10.40 6.61
C ASP A 5 -0.86 -11.15 7.16
N VAL A 6 -1.18 -12.29 6.57
CA VAL A 6 -2.35 -13.09 6.90
C VAL A 6 -1.91 -14.51 7.26
N ALA A 7 -2.46 -15.05 8.35
CA ALA A 7 -2.36 -16.45 8.71
C ALA A 7 -3.74 -17.11 8.57
N GLY A 8 -3.80 -18.14 7.74
CA GLY A 8 -4.98 -19.00 7.57
C GLY A 8 -5.27 -19.81 8.83
N ALA A 9 -6.52 -20.23 8.99
CA ALA A 9 -6.96 -21.02 10.14
C ALA A 9 -6.24 -22.39 10.25
N THR A 10 -5.76 -22.92 9.12
CA THR A 10 -5.07 -24.22 9.00
C THR A 10 -3.55 -24.11 8.89
N GLY A 11 -2.98 -22.91 9.02
CA GLY A 11 -1.53 -22.69 9.06
C GLY A 11 -0.89 -22.05 7.82
N GLY A 12 -1.61 -21.97 6.70
CA GLY A 12 -1.17 -21.23 5.50
C GLY A 12 -0.92 -19.75 5.78
N ARG A 13 -0.10 -19.11 4.94
CA ARG A 13 0.28 -17.70 5.05
C ARG A 13 0.12 -16.98 3.72
N ALA A 14 -0.26 -15.71 3.81
CA ALA A 14 -0.32 -14.83 2.66
C ALA A 14 0.25 -13.45 3.01
N SER A 15 0.76 -12.78 1.99
CA SER A 15 1.11 -11.36 2.04
C SER A 15 0.42 -10.60 0.91
N ILE A 16 -0.17 -9.46 1.25
CA ILE A 16 -0.77 -8.51 0.32
C ILE A 16 -0.01 -7.20 0.48
N ARG A 17 0.64 -6.74 -0.59
CA ARG A 17 1.36 -5.45 -0.60
C ARG A 17 0.66 -4.49 -1.53
N ILE A 18 0.38 -3.29 -1.05
CA ILE A 18 -0.31 -2.26 -1.82
C ILE A 18 0.56 -1.01 -1.87
N GLN A 19 0.90 -0.59 -3.09
CA GLN A 19 1.62 0.66 -3.28
C GLN A 19 0.65 1.84 -3.26
N ALA A 20 0.38 2.35 -2.07
CA ALA A 20 -0.41 3.55 -1.86
C ALA A 20 0.26 4.49 -0.85
N LEU A 21 -0.08 5.78 -0.95
CA LEU A 21 0.35 6.81 -0.02
C LEU A 21 -0.52 6.83 1.25
N ASP A 22 -1.83 6.74 1.07
CA ASP A 22 -2.83 6.78 2.12
C ASP A 22 -3.84 5.63 1.98
N TRP A 23 -4.66 5.44 3.01
CA TRP A 23 -5.64 4.35 3.11
C TRP A 23 -6.76 4.44 2.07
N ALA A 24 -7.05 5.63 1.55
CA ALA A 24 -8.13 5.90 0.62
C ALA A 24 -7.66 5.94 -0.85
N GLN A 25 -6.36 5.87 -1.11
CA GLN A 25 -5.80 5.82 -2.45
C GLN A 25 -5.71 4.38 -2.95
N SER A 26 -6.17 4.15 -4.19
CA SER A 26 -5.99 2.85 -4.85
C SER A 26 -4.55 2.71 -5.33
N GLY A 27 -3.98 1.52 -5.21
CA GLY A 27 -2.63 1.22 -5.64
C GLY A 27 -2.50 -0.18 -6.24
N PRO A 28 -1.44 -0.44 -7.01
CA PRO A 28 -1.14 -1.77 -7.50
C PRO A 28 -0.90 -2.72 -6.32
N VAL A 29 -1.31 -3.98 -6.51
CA VAL A 29 -1.24 -5.01 -5.49
C VAL A 29 -0.28 -6.12 -5.91
N ILE A 30 0.61 -6.48 -4.99
CA ILE A 30 1.41 -7.71 -5.09
C ILE A 30 0.85 -8.69 -4.07
N PHE A 31 0.43 -9.86 -4.54
CA PHE A 31 -0.12 -10.93 -3.73
C PHE A 31 0.81 -12.13 -3.74
N GLN A 32 1.05 -12.73 -2.58
CA GLN A 32 1.79 -13.98 -2.43
C GLN A 32 1.08 -14.83 -1.37
N CYS A 33 0.94 -16.13 -1.62
CA CYS A 33 0.36 -17.07 -0.67
C CYS A 33 1.02 -18.44 -0.86
N ASP A 34 1.20 -19.19 0.24
CA ASP A 34 1.80 -20.52 0.23
C ASP A 34 0.76 -21.66 0.34
N ASP A 35 -0.53 -21.32 0.37
CA ASP A 35 -1.64 -22.27 0.50
C ASP A 35 -2.78 -21.91 -0.46
N ASP A 36 -3.19 -22.87 -1.30
CA ASP A 36 -4.19 -22.65 -2.35
C ASP A 36 -5.57 -22.32 -1.78
N ALA A 37 -5.98 -22.98 -0.71
CA ALA A 37 -7.30 -22.78 -0.11
C ALA A 37 -7.40 -21.36 0.49
N LEU A 38 -6.35 -20.91 1.18
CA LEU A 38 -6.23 -19.56 1.67
C LEU A 38 -6.17 -18.55 0.52
N ALA A 39 -5.42 -18.83 -0.55
CA ALA A 39 -5.33 -17.96 -1.71
C ALA A 39 -6.71 -17.73 -2.36
N VAL A 40 -7.45 -18.81 -2.62
CA VAL A 40 -8.80 -18.74 -3.17
C VAL A 40 -9.71 -17.95 -2.25
N MET A 41 -9.66 -18.19 -0.94
CA MET A 41 -10.47 -17.46 0.04
C MET A 41 -10.17 -15.95 0.03
N LEU A 42 -8.89 -15.57 0.00
CA LEU A 42 -8.48 -14.17 0.05
C LEU A 42 -8.83 -13.40 -1.23
N LEU A 43 -8.83 -14.09 -2.37
CA LEU A 43 -9.09 -13.51 -3.69
C LEU A 43 -10.56 -13.60 -4.14
N SER A 44 -11.39 -14.37 -3.44
CA SER A 44 -12.79 -14.60 -3.83
C SER A 44 -13.76 -13.80 -2.98
N GLY A 45 -14.71 -13.14 -3.63
CA GLY A 45 -15.79 -12.41 -2.94
C GLY A 45 -15.29 -11.27 -2.07
N CYS A 46 -14.14 -10.67 -2.39
CA CYS A 46 -13.57 -9.55 -1.65
C CYS A 46 -14.60 -8.43 -1.54
N ARG A 47 -14.88 -7.99 -0.32
CA ARG A 47 -15.94 -7.00 -0.06
C ARG A 47 -15.55 -5.97 0.98
N CYS A 48 -16.14 -4.80 0.84
CA CYS A 48 -15.93 -3.61 1.64
C CYS A 48 -17.28 -2.88 1.79
N ASP A 49 -17.55 -2.33 2.97
CA ASP A 49 -18.84 -1.70 3.28
C ASP A 49 -19.17 -0.52 2.34
N SER A 50 -18.14 0.19 1.86
CA SER A 50 -18.33 1.40 1.05
C SER A 50 -18.61 1.15 -0.43
N VAL A 51 -18.22 0.00 -0.98
CA VAL A 51 -18.31 -0.27 -2.44
C VAL A 51 -18.89 -1.65 -2.78
N GLY A 52 -19.27 -2.44 -1.78
CA GLY A 52 -19.69 -3.82 -1.99
C GLY A 52 -18.49 -4.68 -2.40
N PHE A 53 -18.52 -5.29 -3.59
CA PHE A 53 -17.43 -6.15 -4.06
C PHE A 53 -16.31 -5.36 -4.73
N PHE A 54 -15.07 -5.80 -4.54
CA PHE A 54 -13.90 -5.26 -5.23
C PHE A 54 -12.99 -6.37 -5.76
N ASN A 55 -12.14 -6.04 -6.75
CA ASN A 55 -11.11 -6.94 -7.23
C ASN A 55 -9.78 -6.56 -6.56
N LEU A 56 -9.22 -7.48 -5.77
CA LEU A 56 -7.97 -7.26 -5.05
C LEU A 56 -6.79 -7.08 -6.01
N LEU A 57 -6.68 -7.91 -7.05
CA LEU A 57 -5.52 -7.95 -7.96
C LEU A 57 -5.56 -6.86 -9.03
N ALA A 58 -6.72 -6.27 -9.32
CA ALA A 58 -6.85 -5.15 -10.25
C ALA A 58 -6.27 -3.83 -9.71
N GLY A 59 -5.84 -3.81 -8.44
CA GLY A 59 -5.48 -2.60 -7.71
C GLY A 59 -6.63 -2.15 -6.81
N CYS A 60 -6.34 -1.93 -5.53
CA CYS A 60 -7.35 -1.55 -4.56
C CYS A 60 -6.79 -0.63 -3.46
N LYS A 61 -7.69 -0.11 -2.63
CA LYS A 61 -7.34 0.73 -1.48
C LYS A 61 -6.93 -0.14 -0.29
N PRO A 62 -5.92 0.27 0.49
CA PRO A 62 -5.59 -0.40 1.75
C PRO A 62 -6.79 -0.55 2.69
N LEU A 63 -7.68 0.44 2.72
CA LEU A 63 -8.91 0.39 3.51
C LEU A 63 -9.82 -0.79 3.12
N TYR A 64 -9.90 -1.11 1.83
CA TYR A 64 -10.78 -2.20 1.37
C TYR A 64 -10.26 -3.56 1.80
N VAL A 65 -8.93 -3.74 1.76
CA VAL A 65 -8.28 -4.98 2.21
C VAL A 65 -8.39 -5.12 3.73
N GLU A 66 -8.22 -4.05 4.48
CA GLU A 66 -8.38 -4.05 5.94
C GLU A 66 -9.78 -4.51 6.36
N GLN A 67 -10.83 -3.90 5.80
CA GLN A 67 -12.22 -4.28 6.09
C GLN A 67 -12.51 -5.73 5.67
N TRP A 68 -11.97 -6.16 4.53
CA TRP A 68 -12.13 -7.53 4.06
C TRP A 68 -11.48 -8.54 5.00
N LEU A 69 -10.25 -8.29 5.43
CA LEU A 69 -9.51 -9.16 6.35
C LEU A 69 -10.14 -9.18 7.73
N ALA A 70 -10.62 -8.04 8.23
CA ALA A 70 -11.39 -7.95 9.46
C ALA A 70 -12.62 -8.86 9.41
N TYR A 71 -13.43 -8.74 8.34
CA TYR A 71 -14.58 -9.62 8.14
C TYR A 71 -14.21 -11.11 8.08
N LEU A 72 -13.15 -11.46 7.35
CA LEU A 72 -12.71 -12.86 7.25
C LEU A 72 -12.27 -13.42 8.61
N GLN A 73 -11.61 -12.60 9.44
CA GLN A 73 -11.20 -13.01 10.78
C GLN A 73 -12.40 -13.15 11.72
N GLU A 74 -13.31 -12.17 11.72
CA GLU A 74 -14.53 -12.20 12.55
C GLU A 74 -15.46 -13.37 12.19
N SER A 75 -15.50 -13.74 10.91
CA SER A 75 -16.26 -14.91 10.43
C SER A 75 -15.51 -16.25 10.60
N GLY A 76 -14.33 -16.25 11.22
CA GLY A 76 -13.52 -17.45 11.48
C GLY A 76 -12.93 -18.10 10.24
N ARG A 77 -12.91 -17.40 9.10
CA ARG A 77 -12.37 -17.91 7.82
C ARG A 77 -10.84 -17.86 7.78
N ILE A 78 -10.25 -16.87 8.45
CA ILE A 78 -8.80 -16.80 8.67
C ILE A 78 -8.49 -16.77 10.17
N GLY A 79 -7.25 -17.10 10.55
CA GLY A 79 -6.84 -17.12 11.94
C GLY A 79 -6.51 -15.72 12.47
N LYS A 80 -5.54 -15.05 11.86
CA LYS A 80 -5.15 -13.67 12.23
C LYS A 80 -4.60 -12.92 11.03
N TRP A 81 -4.67 -11.60 11.09
CA TRP A 81 -3.92 -10.74 10.19
C TRP A 81 -3.27 -9.57 10.93
N SER A 82 -2.27 -8.97 10.32
CA SER A 82 -1.61 -7.76 10.79
C SER A 82 -1.23 -6.89 9.61
N PHE A 83 -1.03 -5.60 9.84
CA PHE A 83 -0.48 -4.72 8.83
C PHE A 83 0.70 -3.92 9.36
N GLN A 84 1.55 -3.53 8.42
CA GLN A 84 2.63 -2.61 8.63
C GLN A 84 2.74 -1.66 7.45
N THR A 85 3.37 -0.51 7.69
CA THR A 85 3.56 0.52 6.68
C THR A 85 5.03 0.77 6.46
N GLU A 86 5.47 0.65 5.22
CA GLU A 86 6.84 0.99 4.85
C GLU A 86 6.93 2.40 4.28
N SER A 87 8.04 3.06 4.62
CA SER A 87 8.38 4.43 4.27
C SER A 87 9.37 4.45 3.10
N PRO A 88 9.14 5.28 2.06
CA PRO A 88 10.16 5.62 1.07
C PRO A 88 11.53 6.07 1.62
N ALA A 89 11.64 6.42 2.90
CA ALA A 89 12.92 6.76 3.50
C ALA A 89 13.73 5.56 4.01
N ASP A 90 13.12 4.37 4.11
CA ASP A 90 13.83 3.13 4.40
C ASP A 90 14.78 2.78 3.25
N SER A 91 16.02 2.44 3.57
CA SER A 91 17.07 2.12 2.58
C SER A 91 16.68 0.97 1.66
N HIS A 92 15.81 0.06 2.11
CA HIS A 92 15.35 -1.09 1.36
C HIS A 92 13.95 -0.92 0.74
N TYR A 93 13.31 0.25 0.88
CA TYR A 93 11.95 0.49 0.39
C TYR A 93 11.81 0.20 -1.11
N LEU A 94 12.74 0.73 -1.91
CA LEU A 94 12.66 0.64 -3.36
C LEU A 94 12.89 -0.79 -3.82
N ALA A 95 13.86 -1.50 -3.26
CA ALA A 95 14.05 -2.93 -3.49
C ALA A 95 12.78 -3.73 -3.17
N ARG A 96 12.14 -3.49 -2.01
CA ARG A 96 10.91 -4.19 -1.59
C ARG A 96 9.66 -3.80 -2.40
N ALA A 97 9.63 -2.59 -2.96
CA ALA A 97 8.64 -2.16 -3.93
C ALA A 97 8.88 -2.74 -5.33
N GLY A 98 9.88 -3.62 -5.51
CA GLY A 98 10.25 -4.20 -6.80
C GLY A 98 11.04 -3.26 -7.70
N LEU A 99 11.57 -2.16 -7.15
CA LEU A 99 12.34 -1.11 -7.82
C LEU A 99 13.84 -1.20 -7.53
N ASP A 100 14.41 -2.41 -7.52
CA ASP A 100 15.86 -2.61 -7.42
C ASP A 100 16.55 -2.25 -8.76
N ASN A 101 16.57 -0.96 -9.09
CA ASN A 101 17.20 -0.42 -10.28
C ASN A 101 17.81 0.96 -9.93
N GLU A 102 19.13 1.08 -10.04
CA GLU A 102 19.89 2.30 -9.72
C GLU A 102 19.41 3.54 -10.50
N GLU A 103 18.96 3.37 -11.75
CA GLU A 103 18.47 4.48 -12.58
C GLU A 103 17.14 5.02 -12.04
N LEU A 104 16.28 4.13 -11.56
CA LEU A 104 14.98 4.49 -11.01
C LEU A 104 15.12 5.11 -9.61
N ASN A 105 16.10 4.66 -8.82
CA ASN A 105 16.50 5.29 -7.57
C ASN A 105 17.01 6.73 -7.80
N THR A 106 17.84 6.90 -8.83
CA THR A 106 18.35 8.21 -9.25
C THR A 106 17.22 9.14 -9.70
N LEU A 107 16.29 8.65 -10.52
CA LEU A 107 15.14 9.42 -11.00
C LEU A 107 14.24 9.86 -9.83
N LEU A 108 13.98 8.97 -8.87
CA LEU A 108 13.17 9.29 -7.69
C LEU A 108 13.83 10.37 -6.83
N ALA A 109 15.16 10.30 -6.65
CA ALA A 109 15.93 11.31 -5.94
C ALA A 109 15.88 12.68 -6.65
N GLN A 110 15.96 12.69 -7.99
CA GLN A 110 15.80 13.90 -8.80
C GLN A 110 14.38 14.48 -8.69
N VAL A 111 13.34 13.64 -8.71
CA VAL A 111 11.95 14.08 -8.50
C VAL A 111 11.77 14.73 -7.13
N TYR A 112 12.34 14.16 -6.06
CA TYR A 112 12.29 14.79 -4.74
C TYR A 112 12.97 16.16 -4.71
N GLN A 113 14.11 16.31 -5.38
CA GLN A 113 14.82 17.58 -5.49
C GLN A 113 14.04 18.62 -6.29
N VAL A 114 13.54 18.27 -7.49
CA VAL A 114 12.79 19.18 -8.37
C VAL A 114 11.47 19.61 -7.73
N ALA A 115 10.77 18.69 -7.07
CA ALA A 115 9.51 19.00 -6.39
C ALA A 115 9.72 19.68 -5.03
N GLY A 116 10.96 19.99 -4.63
CA GLY A 116 11.27 20.74 -3.40
C GLY A 116 10.83 20.02 -2.12
N PHE A 117 10.83 18.69 -2.12
CA PHE A 117 10.56 17.92 -0.91
C PHE A 117 11.86 17.68 -0.16
N ASN A 118 11.93 18.15 1.08
CA ASN A 118 13.01 17.72 1.94
C ASN A 118 12.70 16.33 2.53
N ARG A 119 13.75 15.52 2.75
CA ARG A 119 13.62 14.14 3.28
C ARG A 119 12.94 14.10 4.65
N LEU A 120 13.06 15.14 5.47
CA LEU A 120 12.43 15.27 6.78
C LEU A 120 10.91 15.51 6.68
N GLN A 121 10.44 16.29 5.70
CA GLN A 121 9.02 16.57 5.42
C GLN A 121 8.32 15.30 4.96
N ILE A 122 8.93 14.59 4.01
CA ILE A 122 8.48 13.26 3.56
C ILE A 122 8.40 12.32 4.77
N ASN A 123 9.45 12.22 5.58
CA ASN A 123 9.46 11.37 6.77
C ASN A 123 8.37 11.71 7.79
N ARG A 124 8.17 13.00 8.08
CA ARG A 124 7.14 13.46 9.02
C ARG A 124 5.75 13.14 8.50
N TYR A 125 5.49 13.39 7.21
CA TYR A 125 4.22 13.04 6.58
C TYR A 125 3.97 11.54 6.67
N LEU A 126 4.94 10.72 6.28
CA LEU A 126 4.82 9.26 6.27
C LEU A 126 4.58 8.68 7.66
N LYS A 127 5.21 9.25 8.70
CA LYS A 127 5.00 8.86 10.10
C LYS A 127 3.60 9.20 10.64
N ASN A 128 2.97 10.24 10.11
CA ASN A 128 1.65 10.70 10.55
C ASN A 128 0.51 10.18 9.67
N ARG A 129 0.82 9.52 8.53
CA ARG A 129 -0.17 9.13 7.52
C ARG A 129 -1.24 8.14 7.98
N HIS A 130 -1.01 7.51 9.13
CA HIS A 130 -1.91 6.53 9.73
C HIS A 130 -3.09 7.17 10.45
N ASN A 131 -3.02 8.48 10.73
CA ASN A 131 -4.05 9.20 11.48
C ASN A 131 -4.65 10.31 10.60
N PRO A 132 -5.82 10.09 9.97
CA PRO A 132 -6.49 11.05 9.10
C PRO A 132 -6.73 12.41 9.79
N THR A 133 -7.06 12.38 11.09
CA THR A 133 -7.27 13.57 11.91
C THR A 133 -5.98 14.37 12.11
N THR A 134 -4.84 13.68 12.27
CA THR A 134 -3.52 14.32 12.34
C THR A 134 -3.11 14.90 10.99
N LEU A 135 -3.42 14.21 9.89
CA LEU A 135 -3.16 14.74 8.55
C LEU A 135 -3.97 16.01 8.26
N ALA A 136 -5.26 16.03 8.62
CA ALA A 136 -6.16 17.15 8.38
C ALA A 136 -5.84 18.40 9.23
N THR A 137 -5.13 18.25 10.35
CA THR A 137 -4.83 19.35 11.28
C THR A 137 -3.39 19.86 11.19
N ARG A 138 -2.43 19.02 10.74
CA ARG A 138 -1.01 19.39 10.66
C ARG A 138 -0.52 19.82 9.28
N TYR A 139 -1.25 19.48 8.22
CA TYR A 139 -0.85 19.77 6.85
C TYR A 139 -1.93 20.59 6.17
N ASP A 140 -1.52 21.61 5.42
CA ASP A 140 -2.47 22.35 4.59
C ASP A 140 -2.86 21.53 3.35
N GLN A 141 -3.94 21.95 2.70
CA GLN A 141 -4.48 21.24 1.53
C GLN A 141 -3.48 21.19 0.36
N LYS A 142 -2.62 22.20 0.19
CA LYS A 142 -1.64 22.26 -0.89
C LYS A 142 -0.47 21.31 -0.65
N GLU A 143 -0.03 21.15 0.60
CA GLU A 143 0.97 20.16 0.99
C GLU A 143 0.45 18.73 0.77
N LEU A 144 -0.79 18.45 1.16
CA LEU A 144 -1.42 17.15 0.90
C LEU A 144 -1.51 16.86 -0.60
N GLU A 145 -1.88 17.85 -1.41
CA GLU A 145 -1.93 17.73 -2.88
C GLU A 145 -0.54 17.40 -3.46
N ARG A 146 0.51 18.06 -2.97
CA ARG A 146 1.90 17.77 -3.36
C ARG A 146 2.28 16.32 -3.04
N TYR A 147 1.97 15.81 -1.85
CA TYR A 147 2.28 14.41 -1.52
C TYR A 147 1.50 13.43 -2.42
N ARG A 148 0.25 13.74 -2.79
CA ARG A 148 -0.53 12.93 -3.75
C ARG A 148 0.12 12.91 -5.14
N GLN A 149 0.52 14.07 -5.66
CA GLN A 149 1.23 14.17 -6.95
C GLN A 149 2.52 13.36 -6.95
N LEU A 150 3.27 13.38 -5.84
CA LEU A 150 4.45 12.55 -5.69
C LEU A 150 4.10 11.05 -5.78
N ASN A 151 3.00 10.61 -5.17
CA ASN A 151 2.54 9.23 -5.31
C ASN A 151 2.16 8.89 -6.77
N GLU A 152 1.49 9.79 -7.49
CA GLU A 152 1.16 9.60 -8.91
C GLU A 152 2.40 9.42 -9.79
N ILE A 153 3.48 10.16 -9.51
CA ILE A 153 4.76 9.96 -10.21
C ILE A 153 5.30 8.55 -9.95
N ILE A 154 5.31 8.11 -8.69
CA ILE A 154 5.75 6.76 -8.31
C ILE A 154 4.91 5.69 -9.02
N LEU A 155 3.58 5.85 -9.04
CA LEU A 155 2.67 4.95 -9.74
C LEU A 155 2.92 4.92 -11.26
N THR A 156 3.22 6.07 -11.86
CA THR A 156 3.53 6.17 -13.29
C THR A 156 4.83 5.45 -13.62
N LEU A 157 5.87 5.62 -12.81
CA LEU A 157 7.13 4.90 -12.97
C LEU A 157 6.96 3.38 -12.84
N LEU A 158 6.09 2.94 -11.91
CA LEU A 158 5.77 1.52 -11.75
C LEU A 158 5.07 0.94 -12.99
N LYS A 159 4.12 1.68 -13.57
CA LYS A 159 3.45 1.28 -14.82
C LYS A 159 4.42 1.15 -15.99
N LEU A 160 5.40 2.05 -16.10
CA LEU A 160 6.40 2.01 -17.17
C LEU A 160 7.38 0.84 -17.02
N LYS A 161 7.71 0.44 -15.79
CA LYS A 161 8.60 -0.72 -15.53
C LYS A 161 7.91 -2.05 -15.80
N HIS A 162 6.60 -2.12 -15.56
CA HIS A 162 5.79 -3.30 -15.82
C HIS A 162 4.72 -2.96 -16.87
N PRO A 163 5.11 -2.77 -18.14
CA PRO A 163 4.13 -2.63 -19.21
C PRO A 163 3.28 -3.91 -19.23
N GLN A 164 1.96 -3.74 -19.17
CA GLN A 164 1.01 -4.84 -19.33
C GLN A 164 1.16 -5.49 -20.71
#